data_AF-A0A3M1K0U5-F1
#
_entry.id   AF-A0A3M1K0U5-F1
#
_cell.length_a   1.000
_cell.length_b   1.000
_cell.length_c   1.000
_cell.angle_alpha   90.00
_cell.angle_beta   90.00
_cell.angle_gamma   90.00
#
_symmetry.space_group_name_H-M   'P 1'
#
loop_
_entity.id
_entity.type
_entity.pdbx_description
1 polymer ?
#
loop_
_entity_poly.entity_id
_entity_poly.type
_entity_poly.pdbx_seq_one_letter_code
_entity_poly.pdbx_strand_id
1 'polypeptide(L)'
;MSRWTRWFTGFLRKLVREADVRVIVETVTDLIREHPQMIPTIIRELDTELTAHSVNDALRANPEFVPALIAGLDPVQIAEAANRSVSRHPDFVADLVAALDVNAIAQAVNEAAGRKPEFTVELLTGLDAAQIAGIVNEVIDRDREWLIELLRGINQPAIEAIARSAGWKQARPD
;
A
#
# COMPACT_ATOMS: atom_id res chain seq x y z
N MET A 1 -1.11 -25.97 -5.45
CA MET A 1 -2.20 -25.00 -5.28
C MET A 1 -3.57 -25.70 -5.29
N SER A 2 -4.40 -25.52 -4.24
CA SER A 2 -5.65 -26.28 -4.04
C SER A 2 -6.77 -25.85 -5.00
N ARG A 3 -7.77 -26.71 -5.24
CA ARG A 3 -8.97 -26.37 -6.05
C ARG A 3 -9.80 -25.24 -5.44
N TRP A 4 -9.80 -25.14 -4.11
CA TRP A 4 -10.49 -24.10 -3.36
C TRP A 4 -9.83 -22.74 -3.54
N THR A 5 -8.49 -22.69 -3.45
CA THR A 5 -7.70 -21.47 -3.66
C THR A 5 -7.95 -20.90 -5.06
N ARG A 6 -7.93 -21.74 -6.10
CA ARG A 6 -8.20 -21.33 -7.49
C ARG A 6 -9.61 -20.77 -7.71
N TRP A 7 -10.61 -21.33 -7.02
CA TRP A 7 -11.98 -20.86 -7.14
C TRP A 7 -12.16 -19.51 -6.42
N PHE A 8 -11.67 -19.41 -5.19
CA PHE A 8 -11.74 -18.19 -4.38
C PHE A 8 -11.03 -17.02 -5.07
N THR A 9 -9.89 -17.27 -5.69
CA THR A 9 -9.12 -16.23 -6.37
C THR A 9 -9.74 -15.81 -7.69
N GLY A 10 -10.36 -16.75 -8.42
CA GLY A 10 -11.20 -16.44 -9.57
C GLY A 10 -12.42 -15.58 -9.19
N PHE A 11 -13.04 -15.88 -8.05
CA PHE A 11 -14.14 -15.10 -7.49
C PHE A 11 -13.69 -13.69 -7.08
N LEU A 12 -12.59 -13.55 -6.32
CA LEU A 12 -12.03 -12.25 -5.95
C LEU A 12 -11.66 -11.42 -7.17
N ARG A 13 -11.05 -12.02 -8.20
CA ARG A 13 -10.72 -11.33 -9.44
C ARG A 13 -11.96 -10.80 -10.16
N LYS A 14 -13.04 -11.59 -10.16
CA LYS A 14 -14.33 -11.21 -10.73
C LYS A 14 -14.98 -10.09 -9.92
N LEU A 15 -14.94 -10.19 -8.58
CA LEU A 15 -15.46 -9.17 -7.67
C LEU A 15 -14.69 -7.85 -7.81
N VAL A 16 -13.36 -7.89 -7.92
CA VAL A 16 -12.53 -6.69 -8.17
C VAL A 16 -12.80 -6.07 -9.55
N ARG A 17 -13.14 -6.88 -10.56
CA ARG A 17 -13.47 -6.39 -11.91
C ARG A 17 -14.91 -5.88 -12.06
N GLU A 18 -15.85 -6.47 -11.34
CA GLU A 18 -17.29 -6.25 -11.53
C GLU A 18 -17.94 -5.46 -10.39
N ALA A 19 -17.34 -5.43 -9.19
CA ALA A 19 -17.84 -4.63 -8.09
C ALA A 19 -17.42 -3.17 -8.29
N ASP A 20 -18.35 -2.28 -7.96
CA ASP A 20 -18.07 -0.85 -7.87
C ASP A 20 -16.89 -0.63 -6.91
N VAL A 21 -15.90 0.15 -7.35
CA VAL A 21 -14.72 0.51 -6.57
C VAL A 21 -15.10 1.02 -5.18
N ARG A 22 -16.25 1.71 -5.07
CA ARG A 22 -16.80 2.22 -3.81
C ARG A 22 -17.16 1.10 -2.85
N VAL A 23 -17.79 0.03 -3.32
CA VAL A 23 -18.18 -1.12 -2.49
C VAL A 23 -16.94 -1.83 -1.95
N ILE A 24 -15.90 -1.98 -2.78
CA ILE A 24 -14.62 -2.57 -2.35
C ILE A 24 -13.96 -1.68 -1.29
N VAL A 25 -13.90 -0.37 -1.54
CA VAL A 25 -13.31 0.61 -0.61
C VAL A 25 -14.04 0.62 0.72
N GLU A 26 -15.37 0.65 0.71
CA GLU A 26 -16.21 0.58 1.92
C GLU A 26 -15.94 -0.70 2.70
N THR A 27 -15.96 -1.85 2.02
CA THR A 27 -15.71 -3.16 2.66
C THR A 27 -14.32 -3.23 3.30
N VAL A 28 -13.28 -2.77 2.58
CA VAL A 28 -11.90 -2.76 3.09
C VAL A 28 -11.76 -1.79 4.26
N THR A 29 -12.39 -0.62 4.14
CA THR A 29 -12.36 0.42 5.18
C THR A 29 -13.05 -0.05 6.45
N ASP A 30 -14.22 -0.66 6.33
CA ASP A 30 -14.97 -1.18 7.48
C ASP A 30 -14.24 -2.37 8.12
N LEU A 31 -13.63 -3.26 7.32
CA LEU A 31 -12.79 -4.32 7.86
C LEU A 31 -11.61 -3.77 8.68
N ILE A 32 -10.92 -2.74 8.18
CA ILE A 32 -9.80 -2.11 8.90
C ILE A 32 -10.28 -1.45 10.19
N ARG A 33 -11.42 -0.75 10.14
CA ARG A 33 -11.96 0.03 11.25
C ARG A 33 -12.57 -0.85 12.34
N GLU A 34 -13.42 -1.80 11.95
CA GLU A 34 -14.22 -2.60 12.87
C GLU A 34 -13.51 -3.89 13.30
N HIS A 35 -12.61 -4.41 12.45
CA HIS A 35 -11.96 -5.69 12.66
C HIS A 35 -10.44 -5.69 12.36
N PRO A 36 -9.65 -4.73 12.90
CA PRO A 36 -8.21 -4.63 12.63
C PRO A 36 -7.41 -5.90 13.01
N GLN A 37 -7.92 -6.70 13.94
CA GLN A 37 -7.37 -8.00 14.36
C GLN A 37 -7.52 -9.11 13.29
N MET A 38 -8.42 -8.96 12.32
CA MET A 38 -8.58 -9.93 11.23
C MET A 38 -7.49 -9.80 10.18
N ILE A 39 -6.87 -8.62 10.03
CA ILE A 39 -5.86 -8.34 9.00
C ILE A 39 -4.70 -9.36 9.03
N PRO A 40 -4.05 -9.64 10.18
CA PRO A 40 -2.98 -10.64 10.23
C PRO A 40 -3.47 -12.05 9.88
N THR A 41 -4.70 -12.39 10.26
CA THR A 41 -5.29 -13.71 9.97
C THR A 41 -5.54 -13.87 8.47
N ILE A 42 -6.04 -12.83 7.80
CA ILE A 42 -6.24 -12.81 6.35
C ILE A 42 -4.89 -12.94 5.65
N ILE A 43 -3.90 -12.13 6.05
CA ILE A 43 -2.54 -12.17 5.50
C ILE A 43 -1.95 -13.59 5.54
N ARG A 44 -2.12 -14.33 6.65
CA ARG A 44 -1.62 -15.70 6.78
C ARG A 44 -2.20 -16.68 5.76
N GLU A 45 -3.40 -16.43 5.25
CA GLU A 45 -4.11 -17.30 4.31
C GLU A 45 -3.92 -16.87 2.84
N LEU A 46 -3.25 -15.75 2.60
CA LEU A 46 -3.04 -15.22 1.25
C LEU A 46 -1.81 -15.84 0.59
N ASP A 47 -1.96 -16.18 -0.69
CA ASP A 47 -0.86 -16.49 -1.59
C ASP A 47 -0.25 -15.18 -2.07
N THR A 48 1.05 -14.96 -1.82
CA THR A 48 1.68 -13.66 -2.03
C THR A 48 1.68 -13.22 -3.50
N GLU A 49 2.05 -14.11 -4.42
CA GLU A 49 2.13 -13.83 -5.85
C GLU A 49 0.75 -13.49 -6.41
N LEU A 50 -0.25 -14.28 -6.03
CA LEU A 50 -1.63 -14.06 -6.45
C LEU A 50 -2.23 -12.78 -5.86
N THR A 51 -1.87 -12.45 -4.62
CA THR A 51 -2.26 -11.21 -3.96
C THR A 51 -1.64 -10.01 -4.69
N ALA A 52 -0.33 -10.04 -4.94
CA ALA A 52 0.37 -8.99 -5.67
C ALA A 52 -0.23 -8.77 -7.06
N HIS A 53 -0.45 -9.84 -7.83
CA HIS A 53 -1.10 -9.76 -9.13
C HIS A 53 -2.51 -9.15 -9.05
N SER A 54 -3.30 -9.52 -8.05
CA SER A 54 -4.65 -8.98 -7.88
C SER A 54 -4.62 -7.50 -7.52
N VAL A 55 -3.69 -7.07 -6.66
CA VAL A 55 -3.50 -5.66 -6.31
C VAL A 55 -3.04 -4.88 -7.54
N ASN A 56 -2.05 -5.38 -8.29
CA ASN A 56 -1.56 -4.74 -9.51
C ASN A 56 -2.68 -4.60 -10.56
N ASP A 57 -3.48 -5.64 -10.78
CA ASP A 57 -4.63 -5.60 -11.68
C ASP A 57 -5.67 -4.58 -11.19
N ALA A 58 -5.95 -4.52 -9.89
CA ALA A 58 -6.90 -3.57 -9.30
C ALA A 58 -6.45 -2.12 -9.50
N LEU A 59 -5.19 -1.82 -9.19
CA LEU A 59 -4.61 -0.48 -9.32
C LEU A 59 -4.59 -0.01 -10.77
N ARG A 60 -4.24 -0.91 -11.70
CA ARG A 60 -4.21 -0.60 -13.15
C ARG A 60 -5.61 -0.39 -13.72
N ALA A 61 -6.57 -1.21 -13.31
CA ALA A 61 -7.94 -1.13 -13.80
C ALA A 61 -8.73 0.03 -13.19
N ASN A 62 -8.36 0.48 -11.98
CA ASN A 62 -9.12 1.46 -11.21
C ASN A 62 -8.20 2.57 -10.65
N PRO A 63 -7.86 3.59 -11.45
CA PRO A 63 -7.05 4.71 -11.00
C PRO A 63 -7.63 5.47 -9.78
N GLU A 64 -8.97 5.48 -9.64
CA GLU A 64 -9.66 6.12 -8.50
C GLU A 64 -9.69 5.27 -7.23
N PHE A 65 -9.19 4.02 -7.26
CA PHE A 65 -9.19 3.14 -6.09
C PHE A 65 -8.37 3.73 -4.94
N VAL A 66 -7.14 4.17 -5.20
CA VAL A 66 -6.27 4.75 -4.17
C VAL A 66 -6.85 6.06 -3.62
N PRO A 67 -7.28 7.03 -4.45
CA PRO A 67 -7.95 8.22 -3.95
C PRO A 67 -9.17 7.95 -3.09
N ALA A 68 -10.01 6.98 -3.47
CA ALA A 68 -11.19 6.62 -2.72
C ALA A 68 -10.84 5.99 -1.36
N LEU A 69 -9.83 5.10 -1.30
CA LEU A 69 -9.32 4.56 -0.05
C LEU A 69 -8.82 5.67 0.89
N ILE A 70 -8.00 6.57 0.39
CA ILE A 70 -7.41 7.66 1.19
C ILE A 70 -8.48 8.64 1.68
N ALA A 71 -9.59 8.77 0.94
CA ALA A 71 -10.73 9.57 1.40
C ALA A 71 -11.40 8.97 2.64
N GLY A 72 -11.51 7.64 2.73
CA GLY A 72 -12.27 6.93 3.77
C GLY A 72 -11.46 6.36 4.94
N LEU A 73 -10.13 6.28 4.81
CA LEU A 73 -9.27 5.68 5.83
C LEU A 73 -8.66 6.71 6.79
N ASP A 74 -8.35 6.22 8.00
CA ASP A 74 -7.60 6.91 9.03
C ASP A 74 -6.11 6.52 8.93
N PRO A 75 -5.18 7.48 8.76
CA PRO A 75 -3.77 7.19 8.55
C PRO A 75 -3.10 6.52 9.76
N VAL A 76 -3.55 6.80 10.99
CA VAL A 76 -3.02 6.18 12.21
C VAL A 76 -3.40 4.71 12.26
N GLN A 77 -4.67 4.38 11.96
CA GLN A 77 -5.14 2.99 11.95
C GLN A 77 -4.44 2.15 10.89
N ILE A 78 -4.17 2.74 9.71
CA ILE A 78 -3.38 2.07 8.67
C ILE A 78 -1.95 1.85 9.14
N ALA A 79 -1.30 2.86 9.73
CA ALA A 79 0.07 2.74 10.22
C ALA A 79 0.19 1.61 11.26
N GLU A 80 -0.74 1.54 12.21
CA GLU A 80 -0.79 0.45 13.17
C GLU A 80 -1.01 -0.92 12.52
N ALA A 81 -1.91 -1.02 11.54
CA ALA A 81 -2.15 -2.26 10.82
C ALA A 81 -0.91 -2.70 10.04
N ALA A 82 -0.20 -1.77 9.41
CA ALA A 82 1.05 -2.00 8.69
C ALA A 82 2.15 -2.50 9.64
N ASN A 83 2.41 -1.79 10.75
CA ASN A 83 3.38 -2.20 11.76
C ASN A 83 3.08 -3.60 12.31
N ARG A 84 1.81 -3.89 12.61
CA ARG A 84 1.37 -5.21 13.07
C ARG A 84 1.58 -6.30 12.01
N SER A 85 1.41 -5.97 10.74
CA SER A 85 1.58 -6.92 9.64
C SER A 85 3.06 -7.22 9.42
N VAL A 86 3.91 -6.20 9.38
CA VAL A 86 5.37 -6.34 9.26
C VAL A 86 5.93 -7.13 10.44
N SER A 87 5.52 -6.80 11.67
CA SER A 87 6.00 -7.48 12.86
C SER A 87 5.62 -8.97 12.92
N ARG A 88 4.46 -9.37 12.37
CA ARG A 88 3.98 -10.76 12.43
C ARG A 88 4.34 -11.59 11.21
N HIS A 89 4.49 -10.94 10.06
CA HIS A 89 4.66 -11.59 8.76
C HIS A 89 5.69 -10.83 7.89
N PRO A 90 6.93 -10.63 8.38
CA PRO A 90 7.93 -9.82 7.67
C PRO A 90 8.21 -10.36 6.27
N ASP A 91 8.46 -11.67 6.14
CA ASP A 91 8.75 -12.33 4.85
C ASP A 91 7.60 -12.16 3.85
N PHE A 92 6.35 -12.34 4.30
CA PHE A 92 5.17 -12.14 3.44
C PHE A 92 5.09 -10.69 2.95
N VAL A 93 5.32 -9.72 3.84
CA VAL A 93 5.26 -8.30 3.48
C VAL A 93 6.39 -7.96 2.51
N ALA A 94 7.61 -8.45 2.73
CA ALA A 94 8.73 -8.26 1.80
C ALA A 94 8.46 -8.89 0.43
N ASP A 95 7.98 -10.14 0.42
CA ASP A 95 7.58 -10.86 -0.80
C ASP A 95 6.47 -10.10 -1.55
N LEU A 96 5.47 -9.58 -0.83
CA LEU A 96 4.37 -8.84 -1.42
C LEU A 96 4.86 -7.53 -2.03
N VAL A 97 5.62 -6.73 -1.29
CA VAL A 97 6.16 -5.45 -1.77
C VAL A 97 7.07 -5.65 -2.98
N ALA A 98 7.90 -6.69 -2.98
CA ALA A 98 8.74 -7.03 -4.13
C ALA A 98 7.95 -7.45 -5.38
N ALA A 99 6.74 -8.01 -5.21
CA ALA A 99 5.88 -8.45 -6.31
C ALA A 99 4.89 -7.36 -6.80
N LEU A 100 4.72 -6.27 -6.06
CA LEU A 100 3.89 -5.14 -6.47
C LEU A 100 4.56 -4.34 -7.59
N ASP A 101 3.75 -3.85 -8.53
CA ASP A 101 4.19 -2.97 -9.62
C ASP A 101 4.67 -1.64 -9.03
N VAL A 102 5.98 -1.41 -9.09
CA VAL A 102 6.62 -0.24 -8.48
C VAL A 102 6.09 1.08 -9.03
N ASN A 103 5.66 1.12 -10.30
CA ASN A 103 5.04 2.32 -10.87
C ASN A 103 3.66 2.57 -10.27
N ALA A 104 2.91 1.51 -9.98
CA ALA A 104 1.62 1.62 -9.30
C ALA A 104 1.79 2.10 -7.84
N ILE A 105 2.84 1.64 -7.14
CA ILE A 105 3.20 2.16 -5.81
C ILE A 105 3.54 3.65 -5.90
N ALA A 106 4.41 4.04 -6.83
CA ALA A 106 4.79 5.44 -7.02
C ALA A 106 3.59 6.34 -7.34
N GLN A 107 2.68 5.88 -8.20
CA GLN A 107 1.43 6.57 -8.49
C GLN A 107 0.56 6.70 -7.25
N ALA A 108 0.42 5.66 -6.44
CA ALA A 108 -0.34 5.70 -5.20
C ALA A 108 0.22 6.74 -4.21
N VAL A 109 1.56 6.81 -4.08
CA VAL A 109 2.24 7.83 -3.26
C VAL A 109 1.95 9.23 -3.80
N ASN A 110 2.06 9.43 -5.12
CA ASN A 110 1.79 10.71 -5.76
C ASN A 110 0.35 11.18 -5.54
N GLU A 111 -0.64 10.29 -5.68
CA GLU A 111 -2.05 10.58 -5.43
C GLU A 111 -2.30 10.91 -3.95
N ALA A 112 -1.72 10.14 -3.04
CA ALA A 112 -1.84 10.36 -1.60
C ALA A 112 -1.33 11.75 -1.20
N ALA A 113 -0.09 12.05 -1.57
CA ALA A 113 0.56 13.31 -1.25
C ALA A 113 -0.13 14.49 -1.93
N GLY A 114 -0.59 14.32 -3.18
CA GLY A 114 -1.25 15.37 -3.94
C GLY A 114 -2.65 15.72 -3.42
N ARG A 115 -3.43 14.72 -2.98
CA ARG A 115 -4.82 14.92 -2.54
C ARG A 115 -4.98 15.15 -1.03
N LYS A 116 -4.19 14.45 -0.21
CA LYS A 116 -4.19 14.59 1.27
C LYS A 116 -2.76 14.50 1.81
N PRO A 117 -1.94 15.56 1.68
CA PRO A 117 -0.56 15.54 2.18
C PRO A 117 -0.48 15.31 3.69
N GLU A 118 -1.45 15.80 4.47
CA GLU A 118 -1.51 15.59 5.93
C GLU A 118 -1.71 14.11 6.27
N PHE A 119 -2.56 13.41 5.51
CA PHE A 119 -2.74 11.97 5.65
C PHE A 119 -1.42 11.22 5.41
N THR A 120 -0.67 11.61 4.37
CA THR A 120 0.63 11.00 4.09
C THR A 120 1.63 11.26 5.22
N VAL A 121 1.67 12.49 5.76
CA VAL A 121 2.55 12.83 6.88
C VAL A 121 2.19 12.05 8.15
N GLU A 122 0.91 11.98 8.50
CA GLU A 122 0.43 11.22 9.67
C GLU A 122 0.72 9.73 9.52
N LEU A 123 0.47 9.16 8.34
CA LEU A 123 0.78 7.77 8.03
C LEU A 123 2.27 7.49 8.21
N LEU A 124 3.14 8.29 7.58
CA LEU A 124 4.60 8.14 7.68
C LEU A 124 5.10 8.29 9.11
N THR A 125 4.49 9.18 9.90
CA THR A 125 4.83 9.40 11.32
C THR A 125 4.43 8.21 12.20
N GLY A 126 3.32 7.53 11.86
CA GLY A 126 2.84 6.37 12.60
C GLY A 126 3.57 5.05 12.28
N LEU A 127 4.29 4.98 11.16
CA LEU A 127 5.02 3.76 10.76
C LEU A 127 6.29 3.57 11.61
N ASP A 128 6.56 2.33 12.00
CA ASP A 128 7.83 1.98 12.65
C ASP A 128 8.96 2.01 11.61
N ALA A 129 9.79 3.06 11.69
CA ALA A 129 10.84 3.31 10.72
C ALA A 129 11.86 2.17 10.63
N ALA A 130 12.15 1.46 11.73
CA ALA A 130 13.11 0.37 11.73
C ALA A 130 12.54 -0.88 11.03
N GLN A 131 11.26 -1.18 11.27
CA GLN A 131 10.56 -2.27 10.60
C GLN A 131 10.44 -2.03 9.10
N ILE A 132 10.02 -0.82 8.70
CA ILE A 132 9.89 -0.47 7.28
C ILE A 132 11.26 -0.47 6.59
N ALA A 133 12.30 0.07 7.23
CA ALA A 133 13.66 0.01 6.67
C ALA A 133 14.14 -1.44 6.47
N GLY A 134 13.81 -2.35 7.40
CA GLY A 134 14.10 -3.78 7.26
C GLY A 134 13.47 -4.37 5.99
N ILE A 135 12.17 -4.13 5.78
CA ILE A 135 11.46 -4.59 4.58
C ILE A 135 12.06 -3.98 3.31
N VAL A 136 12.31 -2.66 3.30
CA VAL A 136 12.88 -1.98 2.14
C VAL A 136 14.26 -2.55 1.79
N ASN A 137 15.13 -2.79 2.78
CA ASN A 137 16.44 -3.41 2.55
C ASN A 137 16.31 -4.80 1.96
N GLU A 138 15.37 -5.62 2.47
CA GLU A 138 15.13 -6.96 1.94
C GLU A 138 14.65 -6.93 0.48
N VAL A 139 13.76 -6.00 0.14
CA VAL A 139 13.31 -5.80 -1.25
C VAL A 139 14.47 -5.37 -2.13
N ILE A 140 15.32 -4.44 -1.68
CA ILE A 140 16.50 -3.96 -2.42
C ILE A 140 17.52 -5.08 -2.65
N ASP A 141 17.72 -5.96 -1.67
CA ASP A 141 18.64 -7.10 -1.79
C ASP A 141 18.19 -8.08 -2.90
N ARG A 142 16.88 -8.15 -3.16
CA ARG A 142 16.27 -8.98 -4.20
C ARG A 142 16.20 -8.27 -5.55
N ASP A 143 15.85 -6.99 -5.54
CA ASP A 143 15.73 -6.13 -6.72
C ASP A 143 16.23 -4.71 -6.41
N ARG A 144 17.47 -4.44 -6.82
CA ARG A 144 18.09 -3.13 -6.62
C ARG A 144 17.49 -2.03 -7.48
N GLU A 145 16.94 -2.38 -8.65
CA GLU A 145 16.31 -1.40 -9.54
C GLU A 145 14.97 -0.95 -8.97
N TRP A 146 14.29 -1.77 -8.17
CA TRP A 146 13.03 -1.43 -7.53
C TRP A 146 13.07 -0.07 -6.79
N LEU A 147 14.08 0.18 -5.95
CA LEU A 147 14.18 1.47 -5.25
C LEU A 147 14.44 2.61 -6.23
N ILE A 148 15.26 2.38 -7.24
CA ILE A 148 15.61 3.39 -8.24
C ILE A 148 14.36 3.79 -9.04
N GLU A 149 13.56 2.81 -9.46
CA GLU A 149 12.31 3.02 -10.17
C GLU A 149 11.26 3.72 -9.29
N LEU A 150 11.12 3.30 -8.03
CA LEU A 150 10.24 3.96 -7.06
C LEU A 150 10.60 5.44 -6.91
N LEU A 151 11.88 5.75 -6.67
CA LEU A 151 12.35 7.13 -6.49
C LEU A 151 12.21 7.97 -7.77
N ARG A 152 12.35 7.37 -8.95
CA ARG A 152 12.08 8.04 -10.23
C ARG A 152 10.59 8.30 -10.45
N GLY A 153 9.73 7.41 -9.96
CA GLY A 153 8.28 7.50 -10.11
C GLY A 153 7.61 8.51 -9.17
N ILE A 154 8.17 8.75 -7.99
CA ILE A 154 7.68 9.77 -7.06
C ILE A 154 8.01 11.15 -7.60
N ASN A 155 6.98 11.97 -7.85
CA ASN A 155 7.15 13.24 -8.53
C ASN A 155 7.46 14.40 -7.55
N GLN A 156 8.07 15.46 -8.08
CA GLN A 156 8.44 16.64 -7.31
C GLN A 156 7.23 17.30 -6.59
N PRO A 157 6.04 17.46 -7.22
CA PRO A 157 4.87 17.98 -6.51
C PRO A 157 4.48 17.21 -5.25
N ALA A 158 4.55 15.87 -5.27
CA ALA A 158 4.26 15.03 -4.12
C ALA A 158 5.26 15.27 -2.98
N ILE A 159 6.56 15.30 -3.30
CA ILE A 159 7.62 15.58 -2.32
C ILE A 159 7.41 16.95 -1.66
N GLU A 160 7.09 17.96 -2.46
CA GLU A 160 6.85 19.31 -1.95
C GLU A 160 5.58 19.40 -1.10
N ALA A 161 4.52 18.68 -1.46
CA ALA A 161 3.28 18.64 -0.69
C ALA A 161 3.52 18.03 0.69
N ILE A 162 4.24 16.91 0.76
CA ILE A 162 4.64 16.26 2.01
C ILE A 162 5.52 17.21 2.83
N ALA A 163 6.57 17.79 2.22
CA ALA A 163 7.50 18.67 2.93
C ALA A 163 6.79 19.89 3.54
N ARG A 164 5.88 20.53 2.79
CA ARG A 164 5.06 21.63 3.30
C ARG A 164 4.17 21.19 4.46
N SER A 165 3.47 20.06 4.31
CA SER A 165 2.57 19.55 5.35
C SER A 165 3.34 19.14 6.62
N ALA A 166 4.55 18.60 6.49
CA ALA A 166 5.41 18.22 7.61
C ALA A 166 6.11 19.43 8.27
N GLY A 167 5.93 20.65 7.74
CA GLY A 167 6.61 21.85 8.22
C GLY A 167 8.12 21.83 7.95
N TRP A 168 8.60 20.99 7.03
CA TRP A 168 10.00 20.96 6.64
C TRP A 168 10.33 22.23 5.87
N LYS A 169 11.35 22.96 6.33
CA LYS A 169 11.89 24.08 5.55
C LYS A 169 12.41 23.50 4.23
N GLN A 170 11.93 24.01 3.11
CA GLN A 170 12.52 23.70 1.81
C GLN A 170 14.01 24.04 1.90
N ALA A 171 14.87 23.02 1.86
CA ALA A 171 16.26 23.23 1.56
C ALA A 171 16.27 23.82 0.15
N ARG A 172 16.50 25.12 0.05
CA ARG A 172 16.77 25.74 -1.25
C ARG A 172 18.05 25.09 -1.75
N PRO A 173 18.08 24.52 -2.95
CA PRO A 173 19.36 24.24 -3.59
C PRO A 173 20.01 25.59 -3.86
N ASP A 174 21.10 25.86 -3.15
CA ASP A 174 22.01 26.97 -3.41
C ASP A 174 22.71 26.76 -4.76
#